data_AF-A0A923J8U6-F1
#
_entry.id   AF-A0A923J8U6-F1
#
_cell.length_a   1.000
_cell.length_b   1.000
_cell.length_c   1.000
_cell.angle_alpha   90.00
_cell.angle_beta   90.00
_cell.angle_gamma   90.00
#
_symmetry.space_group_name_H-M   'P 1'
#
loop_
_entity.id
_entity.type
_entity.pdbx_description
1 polymer ?
#
loop_
_entity_poly.entity_id
_entity_poly.type
_entity_poly.pdbx_seq_one_letter_code
_entity_poly.pdbx_strand_id
1 'polypeptide(L)'
;MRWRVGVLRPDAENVDWTATGQAPEWVVARRRALDALAALITGEGRCQEYRLLVDTVPVVVWPGITDDGTLDVRGIDDVLPADRYGAPCP
;
A
#
# COMPACT_ATOMS: atom_id res chain seq x y z
N MET A 1 -9.70 -12.00 -2.42
CA MET A 1 -8.36 -11.44 -2.16
C MET A 1 -8.39 -10.55 -0.94
N ARG A 2 -7.52 -10.82 0.03
CA ARG A 2 -7.42 -10.03 1.26
C ARG A 2 -6.53 -8.83 1.01
N TRP A 3 -6.76 -7.72 1.70
CA TRP A 3 -5.82 -6.61 1.70
C TRP A 3 -5.74 -5.99 3.09
N ARG A 4 -4.60 -5.38 3.40
CA ARG A 4 -4.41 -4.60 4.63
C ARG A 4 -3.36 -3.51 4.43
N VAL A 5 -3.54 -2.44 5.17
CA VAL A 5 -2.67 -1.26 5.22
C VAL A 5 -2.33 -0.99 6.67
N GLY A 6 -1.09 -0.61 6.91
CA GLY A 6 -0.61 -0.25 8.22
C GLY A 6 0.60 0.66 8.18
N VAL A 7 1.05 1.03 9.36
CA VAL A 7 2.21 1.88 9.56
C VAL A 7 3.12 1.25 10.61
N LEU A 8 4.41 1.26 10.34
CA LEU A 8 5.45 0.98 11.32
C LEU A 8 5.97 2.33 11.81
N ARG A 9 5.48 2.74 12.99
CA ARG A 9 5.88 4.00 13.63
C ARG A 9 7.29 3.88 14.24
N PRO A 10 7.99 4.99 14.50
CA PRO A 10 9.27 4.95 15.19
C PRO A 10 9.07 4.27 16.55
N ASP A 11 10.05 3.48 16.96
CA ASP A 11 10.05 2.73 18.23
C ASP A 11 9.00 1.60 18.34
N ALA A 12 8.23 1.32 17.28
CA ALA A 12 7.36 0.15 17.22
C ALA A 12 8.10 -1.06 16.63
N GLU A 13 8.01 -2.22 17.27
CA GLU A 13 8.50 -3.50 16.70
C GLU A 13 7.52 -4.09 15.67
N ASN A 14 6.25 -3.69 15.72
CA ASN A 14 5.18 -4.29 14.93
C ASN A 14 4.42 -3.24 14.12
N VAL A 15 3.98 -3.67 12.93
CA VAL A 15 3.10 -2.88 12.07
C VAL A 15 1.74 -2.74 12.73
N ASP A 16 1.29 -1.51 12.91
CA ASP A 16 -0.09 -1.21 13.27
C ASP A 16 -0.97 -1.28 12.02
N TRP A 17 -1.76 -2.35 11.88
CA TRP A 17 -2.66 -2.56 10.75
C TRP A 17 -3.96 -1.78 10.93
N THR A 18 -4.00 -0.57 10.39
CA THR A 18 -5.09 0.39 10.58
C THR A 18 -6.29 0.17 9.66
N ALA A 19 -6.10 -0.48 8.51
CA ALA A 19 -7.18 -0.81 7.59
C ALA A 19 -7.03 -2.22 7.02
N THR A 20 -8.13 -2.97 6.94
CA THR A 20 -8.14 -4.30 6.34
C THR A 20 -9.43 -4.52 5.57
N GLY A 21 -9.42 -5.44 4.60
CA GLY A 21 -10.63 -5.83 3.90
C GLY A 21 -10.46 -7.03 2.98
N GLN A 22 -11.56 -7.33 2.29
CA GLN A 22 -11.60 -8.34 1.23
C GLN A 22 -12.20 -7.73 -0.03
N ALA A 23 -11.76 -8.24 -1.18
CA ALA A 23 -12.32 -7.91 -2.49
C ALA A 23 -12.34 -9.16 -3.37
N PRO A 24 -13.28 -9.27 -4.32
CA PRO A 24 -13.39 -10.43 -5.20
C PRO A 24 -12.22 -10.52 -6.18
N GLU A 25 -11.63 -9.40 -6.57
CA GLU A 25 -10.66 -9.31 -7.67
C GLU A 25 -9.42 -8.52 -7.28
N TRP A 26 -8.32 -8.77 -8.00
CA TRP A 26 -7.02 -8.12 -7.79
C TRP A 26 -7.11 -6.61 -7.90
N VAL A 27 -7.66 -6.13 -9.02
CA VAL A 27 -7.78 -4.71 -9.33
C VAL A 27 -8.56 -3.98 -8.22
N VAL A 28 -9.64 -4.60 -7.75
CA VAL A 28 -10.48 -4.04 -6.68
C VAL A 28 -9.76 -4.05 -5.34
N ALA A 29 -9.06 -5.15 -5.00
CA ALA A 29 -8.27 -5.24 -3.77
C ALA A 29 -7.16 -4.19 -3.75
N ARG A 30 -6.40 -4.09 -4.85
CA ARG A 30 -5.33 -3.12 -5.04
C ARG A 30 -5.84 -1.70 -4.88
N ARG A 31 -6.90 -1.33 -5.60
CA ARG A 31 -7.47 0.03 -5.53
C ARG A 31 -7.89 0.39 -4.11
N ARG A 32 -8.64 -0.47 -3.43
CA ARG A 32 -9.08 -0.22 -2.04
C ARG A 32 -7.91 -0.06 -1.08
N ALA A 33 -6.87 -0.87 -1.27
CA ALA A 33 -5.68 -0.81 -0.44
C ALA A 33 -4.86 0.46 -0.71
N LEU A 34 -4.78 0.94 -1.96
CA LEU A 34 -4.16 2.22 -2.32
C LEU A 34 -4.96 3.42 -1.78
N ASP A 35 -6.28 3.39 -1.88
CA ASP A 35 -7.15 4.44 -1.32
C ASP A 35 -6.96 4.53 0.21
N ALA A 36 -6.91 3.38 0.90
CA ALA A 36 -6.65 3.32 2.34
C ALA A 36 -5.24 3.79 2.71
N LEU A 37 -4.23 3.45 1.90
CA LEU A 37 -2.86 3.92 2.06
C LEU A 37 -2.75 5.44 1.91
N ALA A 38 -3.40 6.01 0.90
CA ALA A 38 -3.43 7.46 0.69
C ALA A 38 -4.06 8.19 1.89
N ALA A 39 -5.17 7.65 2.42
CA ALA A 39 -5.82 8.20 3.61
C ALA A 39 -4.93 8.11 4.86
N LEU A 40 -4.26 6.96 5.06
CA LEU A 40 -3.34 6.76 6.19
C LEU A 40 -2.16 7.73 6.13
N ILE A 41 -1.53 7.84 4.97
CA ILE A 41 -0.39 8.75 4.74
C ILE A 41 -0.79 10.21 4.99
N THR A 42 -1.98 10.61 4.55
CA THR A 42 -2.51 11.96 4.80
C THR A 42 -2.72 12.24 6.28
N GLY A 43 -3.11 11.22 7.06
CA GLY A 43 -3.35 11.36 8.50
C GLY A 43 -2.10 11.30 9.37
N GLU A 44 -1.14 10.43 9.03
CA GLU A 44 0.09 10.20 9.83
C GLU A 44 1.23 11.14 9.43
N GLY A 45 1.31 11.57 8.16
CA GLY A 45 2.30 12.52 7.68
C GLY A 45 3.62 11.90 7.19
N ARG A 46 4.71 12.69 7.25
CA ARG A 46 6.02 12.28 6.72
C ARG A 46 6.80 11.39 7.70
N CYS A 47 7.85 10.76 7.18
CA CYS A 47 8.85 10.00 7.96
C CYS A 47 8.32 8.71 8.62
N GLN A 48 7.32 8.08 8.02
CA GLN A 48 6.78 6.79 8.49
C GLN A 48 6.98 5.70 7.45
N GLU A 49 7.23 4.47 7.90
CA GLU A 49 7.27 3.31 7.02
C GLU A 49 5.85 2.73 6.88
N TYR A 50 5.24 2.96 5.73
CA TYR A 50 3.91 2.45 5.45
C TYR A 50 3.99 1.05 4.85
N ARG A 51 3.07 0.18 5.29
CA ARG A 51 2.99 -1.22 4.88
C ARG A 51 1.68 -1.49 4.20
N LEU A 52 1.76 -2.18 3.08
CA LEU A 52 0.62 -2.59 2.28
C LEU A 52 0.77 -4.10 1.99
N LEU A 53 -0.30 -4.86 2.12
CA LEU A 53 -0.35 -6.25 1.71
C LEU A 53 -1.60 -6.44 0.87
N VAL A 54 -1.44 -6.85 -0.38
CA VAL A 54 -2.55 -7.26 -1.25
C VAL A 54 -2.36 -8.73 -1.57
N ASP A 55 -3.29 -9.53 -1.07
CA ASP A 55 -3.25 -10.98 -1.04
C ASP A 55 -1.97 -11.50 -0.34
N THR A 56 -0.98 -11.92 -1.12
CA THR A 56 0.32 -12.42 -0.66
C THR A 56 1.48 -11.48 -0.98
N VAL A 57 1.24 -10.36 -1.66
CA VAL A 57 2.30 -9.43 -2.09
C VAL A 57 2.48 -8.30 -1.08
N PRO A 58 3.63 -8.28 -0.36
CA PRO A 58 3.95 -7.18 0.55
C PRO A 58 4.54 -5.99 -0.23
N VAL A 59 4.20 -4.80 0.21
CA VAL A 59 4.77 -3.53 -0.27
C VAL A 59 5.14 -2.66 0.92
N VAL A 60 6.28 -2.01 0.78
CA VAL A 60 6.77 -0.98 1.69
C VAL A 60 6.76 0.35 0.94
N VAL A 61 6.22 1.38 1.57
CA VAL A 61 6.20 2.75 1.04
C VAL A 61 6.85 3.66 2.07
N TRP A 62 7.95 4.29 1.67
CA TRP A 62 8.69 5.27 2.47
C TRP A 62 9.37 6.27 1.52
N PRO A 63 9.27 7.58 1.74
CA PRO A 63 8.52 8.26 2.81
C PRO A 63 6.99 8.33 2.57
N GLY A 64 6.51 7.91 1.39
CA GLY A 64 5.10 7.95 1.01
C GLY A 64 4.56 9.34 0.68
N ILE A 65 5.33 10.40 0.91
CA ILE A 65 5.03 11.80 0.59
C ILE A 65 6.29 12.46 0.02
N THR A 66 6.14 13.27 -1.03
CA THR A 66 7.19 14.14 -1.59
C THR A 66 7.48 15.35 -0.70
N ASP A 67 8.56 16.09 -0.97
CA ASP A 67 8.88 17.35 -0.30
C ASP A 67 7.78 18.43 -0.45
N ASP A 68 6.94 18.35 -1.47
CA ASP A 68 5.79 19.25 -1.69
C ASP A 68 4.50 18.78 -0.98
N GLY A 69 4.55 17.65 -0.27
CA GLY A 69 3.39 17.13 0.47
C GLY A 69 2.45 16.27 -0.37
N THR A 70 2.82 15.96 -1.62
CA THR A 70 2.05 15.09 -2.48
C THR A 70 2.33 13.62 -2.18
N LEU A 71 1.32 12.77 -2.28
CA LEU A 71 1.46 11.32 -2.13
C LEU A 71 2.48 10.80 -3.15
N ASP A 72 3.54 10.13 -2.68
CA ASP A 72 4.54 9.49 -3.54
C ASP A 72 4.43 7.97 -3.45
N VAL A 73 3.77 7.39 -4.44
CA VAL A 73 3.65 5.94 -4.63
C VAL A 73 4.30 5.52 -5.94
N ARG A 74 5.23 6.32 -6.48
CA ARG A 74 5.96 5.97 -7.70
C ARG A 74 6.85 4.75 -7.41
N GLY A 75 6.58 3.64 -8.09
CA GLY A 75 7.20 2.33 -7.84
C GLY A 75 6.25 1.29 -7.25
N ILE A 76 5.04 1.68 -6.83
CA ILE A 76 4.03 0.70 -6.40
C ILE A 76 3.59 -0.20 -7.55
N ASP A 77 3.56 0.30 -8.79
CA ASP A 77 3.19 -0.50 -9.97
C ASP A 77 4.20 -1.62 -10.29
N ASP A 78 5.48 -1.46 -9.90
CA ASP A 78 6.50 -2.50 -10.12
C ASP A 78 6.30 -3.72 -9.20
N VAL A 79 5.71 -3.50 -8.02
CA VAL A 79 5.48 -4.56 -7.02
C VAL A 79 4.02 -5.02 -7.00
N LEU A 80 3.08 -4.08 -7.13
CA LEU A 80 1.65 -4.27 -7.26
C LEU A 80 1.20 -3.75 -8.62
N PRO A 81 1.35 -4.55 -9.69
CA PRO A 81 0.92 -4.14 -11.01
C PRO A 81 -0.59 -3.90 -11.04
N ALA A 82 -1.04 -2.97 -11.89
CA ALA A 82 -2.47 -2.68 -12.07
C ALA A 82 -3.26 -3.94 -12.46
N ASP A 83 -2.65 -4.82 -13.26
CA ASP A 83 -3.17 -6.13 -13.61
C ASP A 83 -2.19 -7.24 -13.20
N ARG A 84 -2.63 -8.20 -12.39
CA ARG A 84 -1.78 -9.31 -11.91
C ARG A 84 -1.65 -10.45 -12.93
N TYR A 85 -2.56 -10.52 -13.89
CA TYR A 85 -2.67 -11.62 -14.84
C TYR A 85 -2.54 -11.14 -16.31
N GLY A 86 -1.99 -9.94 -16.51
CA GLY A 86 -1.81 -9.31 -17.82
C GLY A 86 -0.66 -9.91 -18.63
N ALA A 87 -1.04 -10.69 -19.63
CA ALA A 87 -0.27 -11.46 -20.64
C ALA A 87 0.49 -12.71 -20.11
N PRO A 88 0.13 -13.94 -20.58
CA PRO A 88 1.07 -15.06 -20.52
C PRO A 88 2.33 -14.68 -21.30
N CYS A 89 3.50 -15.11 -20.80
CA CYS A 89 4.75 -15.04 -21.56
C CYS A 89 4.54 -15.64 -22.97
N PRO A 90 5.03 -14.99 -24.05
CA PRO A 90 4.99 -15.56 -25.39
C PRO A 90 5.80 -16.86 -25.49
#